data_AF-A0A925IXY0-F1
#
_entry.id   AF-A0A925IXY0-F1
#
_cell.length_a   1.000
_cell.length_b   1.000
_cell.length_c   1.000
_cell.angle_alpha   90.00
_cell.angle_beta   90.00
_cell.angle_gamma   90.00
#
_symmetry.space_group_name_H-M   'P 1'
#
loop_
_entity.id
_entity.type
_entity.pdbx_description
1 polymer ?
#
loop_
_entity_poly.entity_id
_entity_poly.type
_entity_poly.pdbx_seq_one_letter_code
_entity_poly.pdbx_strand_id
1 'polypeptide(L)'
;MNTTKNIGLIECGSLQKPLYISPESIIEGYSITKVLSTGETNEMNIKSRYPLAEIVDNTRAILDDSSIDLVIVSEPSHGDMGMVGEALQAGKQIRII
;
A
#
# COMPACT_ATOMS: atom_id res chain seq x y z
N MET A 1 14.07 -1.30 -20.50
CA MET A 1 12.66 -1.04 -20.16
C MET A 1 12.58 -1.12 -18.65
N ASN A 2 12.26 -0.03 -17.95
CA ASN A 2 12.07 -0.09 -16.51
C ASN A 2 10.74 -0.80 -16.27
N THR A 3 10.77 -1.98 -15.64
CA THR A 3 9.57 -2.71 -15.25
C THR A 3 8.90 -1.94 -14.12
N THR A 4 7.70 -1.39 -14.37
CA THR A 4 6.93 -0.72 -13.32
C THR A 4 6.55 -1.75 -12.26
N LYS A 5 6.94 -1.51 -11.00
CA LYS A 5 6.51 -2.27 -9.84
C LYS A 5 5.31 -1.59 -9.22
N ASN A 6 4.15 -2.23 -9.34
CA ASN A 6 2.93 -1.74 -8.70
C ASN A 6 2.94 -2.11 -7.22
N ILE A 7 2.57 -1.13 -6.40
CA ILE A 7 2.57 -1.20 -4.95
C ILE A 7 1.13 -1.13 -4.46
N GLY A 8 0.75 -2.08 -3.62
CA GLY A 8 -0.40 -1.95 -2.74
C GLY A 8 0.05 -1.33 -1.42
N LEU A 9 -0.63 -0.28 -0.98
CA LEU A 9 -0.38 0.37 0.30
C LEU A 9 -1.52 0.03 1.26
N ILE A 10 -1.16 -0.41 2.46
CA ILE A 10 -2.09 -0.60 3.57
C ILE A 10 -1.70 0.34 4.70
N GLU A 11 -2.54 1.34 4.95
CA GLU A 11 -2.38 2.33 6.03
C GLU A 11 -3.14 1.83 7.27
N CYS A 12 -2.40 1.31 8.26
CA CYS A 12 -2.94 0.86 9.55
C CYS A 12 -2.96 1.98 10.59
N GLY A 13 -1.97 2.86 10.54
CA GLY A 13 -1.84 3.97 11.47
C GLY A 13 -2.53 5.25 11.04
N SER A 14 -2.10 6.34 11.67
CA SER A 14 -2.58 7.67 11.32
C SER A 14 -1.74 8.23 10.18
N LEU A 15 -2.36 8.86 9.18
CA LEU A 15 -1.64 9.55 8.08
C LEU A 15 -0.77 10.75 8.53
N GLN A 16 -0.40 10.88 9.80
CA GLN A 16 0.45 11.98 10.29
C GLN A 16 1.84 11.97 9.63
N LYS A 17 2.37 10.79 9.30
CA LYS A 17 3.56 10.64 8.44
C LYS A 17 3.19 9.86 7.17
N PRO A 18 2.82 10.54 6.08
CA PRO A 18 2.65 9.84 4.80
C PRO A 18 3.92 9.08 4.44
N LEU A 19 3.75 7.90 3.82
CA LEU A 19 4.79 7.34 3.00
C LEU A 19 5.12 8.35 1.89
N TYR A 20 6.31 8.95 1.98
CA TYR A 20 6.83 9.80 0.92
C TYR A 20 7.41 8.90 -0.17
N ILE A 21 6.72 8.85 -1.32
CA ILE A 21 7.32 8.31 -2.54
C ILE A 21 8.03 9.45 -3.24
N SER A 22 9.35 9.32 -3.33
CA SER A 22 10.15 10.32 -3.99
C SER A 22 9.88 10.30 -5.51
N PRO A 23 9.98 11.43 -6.21
CA PRO A 23 9.84 11.46 -7.68
C PRO A 23 10.79 10.49 -8.38
N GLU A 24 11.98 10.28 -7.82
CA GLU A 24 12.96 9.31 -8.32
C GLU A 24 12.44 7.87 -8.23
N SER A 25 11.73 7.52 -7.16
CA SER A 25 11.10 6.20 -7.01
C SER A 25 10.05 5.96 -8.11
N ILE A 26 9.31 7.00 -8.50
CA ILE A 26 8.34 6.93 -9.61
C ILE A 26 9.07 6.76 -10.95
N ILE A 27 10.18 7.47 -11.16
CA ILE A 27 11.03 7.34 -12.36
C ILE A 27 11.69 5.95 -12.45
N GLU A 28 12.02 5.36 -11.29
CA GLU A 28 12.51 3.99 -11.15
C GLU A 28 11.41 2.93 -11.35
N GLY A 29 10.16 3.37 -11.55
CA GLY A 29 9.03 2.51 -11.90
C GLY A 29 8.20 2.06 -10.72
N TYR A 30 8.34 2.63 -9.52
CA TYR A 30 7.45 2.30 -8.39
C TYR A 30 6.19 3.16 -8.43
N SER A 31 5.02 2.53 -8.37
CA SER A 31 3.74 3.22 -8.38
C SER A 31 2.78 2.64 -7.33
N ILE A 32 2.24 3.47 -6.45
CA ILE A 32 1.10 3.05 -5.60
C ILE A 32 -0.13 3.01 -6.50
N THR A 33 -0.68 1.81 -6.70
CA THR A 33 -1.87 1.60 -7.53
C THR A 33 -3.12 1.37 -6.71
N LYS A 34 -2.99 0.83 -5.50
CA LYS A 34 -4.09 0.60 -4.57
C LYS A 34 -3.75 1.04 -3.16
N VAL A 35 -4.72 1.62 -2.47
CA VAL A 35 -4.61 2.02 -1.06
C VAL A 35 -5.79 1.46 -0.28
N LEU A 36 -5.50 0.69 0.76
CA LEU A 36 -6.45 0.34 1.81
C LEU A 36 -6.16 1.19 3.05
N SER A 37 -7.19 1.81 3.61
CA SER A 37 -7.11 2.43 4.92
C SER A 37 -7.89 1.61 5.94
N THR A 38 -7.21 1.14 6.97
CA THR A 38 -7.84 0.36 8.06
C THR A 38 -8.01 1.18 9.36
N GLY A 39 -7.35 2.35 9.45
CA GLY A 39 -7.47 3.29 10.58
C GLY A 39 -8.49 4.41 10.34
N GLU A 40 -8.51 5.41 11.26
CA GLU A 40 -9.38 6.61 11.21
C GLU A 40 -8.95 7.63 10.13
N THR A 41 -8.48 7.16 8.99
CA THR A 41 -8.01 8.05 7.93
C THR A 41 -9.17 8.47 7.02
N ASN A 42 -9.29 9.78 6.82
CA ASN A 42 -10.25 10.34 5.87
C ASN A 42 -9.82 10.04 4.41
N GLU A 43 -10.73 9.46 3.62
CA GLU A 43 -10.57 9.18 2.19
C GLU A 43 -10.07 10.40 1.39
N MET A 44 -10.51 11.61 1.75
CA MET A 44 -10.08 12.85 1.11
C MET A 44 -8.56 13.09 1.28
N ASN A 45 -8.00 12.76 2.44
CA ASN A 45 -6.56 12.89 2.68
C ASN A 45 -5.77 11.85 1.87
N ILE A 46 -6.32 10.65 1.70
CA ILE A 46 -5.71 9.59 0.87
C ILE A 46 -5.70 10.03 -0.59
N LYS A 47 -6.84 10.47 -1.14
CA LYS A 47 -6.95 10.96 -2.53
C LYS A 47 -6.00 12.13 -2.81
N SER A 48 -5.85 13.05 -1.86
CA SER A 48 -4.92 14.17 -2.03
C SER A 48 -3.45 13.73 -2.10
N ARG A 49 -3.08 12.60 -1.48
CA ARG A 49 -1.70 12.11 -1.40
C ARG A 49 -1.37 11.11 -2.51
N TYR A 50 -2.33 10.25 -2.84
CA TYR A 50 -2.20 9.22 -3.85
C TYR A 50 -3.31 9.38 -4.91
N PRO A 51 -3.29 10.48 -5.70
CA PRO A 51 -4.41 10.84 -6.58
C PRO A 51 -4.65 9.86 -7.74
N LEU A 52 -3.66 9.02 -8.04
CA LEU A 52 -3.74 8.01 -9.10
C LEU A 52 -4.04 6.61 -8.57
N ALA A 53 -4.08 6.43 -7.24
CA ALA A 53 -4.33 5.13 -6.64
C ALA A 53 -5.83 4.89 -6.48
N GLU A 54 -6.26 3.66 -6.72
CA GLU A 54 -7.59 3.19 -6.36
C GLU A 54 -7.66 3.01 -4.84
N ILE A 55 -8.65 3.62 -4.20
CA ILE A 55 -8.93 3.36 -2.79
C ILE A 55 -9.83 2.13 -2.72
N VAL A 56 -9.41 1.14 -1.95
CA VAL A 56 -10.11 -0.14 -1.82
C VAL A 56 -10.57 -0.37 -0.38
N ASP A 57 -11.65 -1.14 -0.23
CA ASP A 57 -12.31 -1.32 1.06
C ASP A 57 -11.85 -2.56 1.85
N ASN A 58 -11.03 -3.41 1.24
CA ASN A 58 -10.55 -4.63 1.89
C ASN A 58 -9.18 -5.07 1.39
N THR A 59 -8.49 -5.85 2.22
CA THR A 59 -7.13 -6.33 1.95
C THR A 59 -7.05 -7.23 0.73
N ARG A 60 -8.08 -8.05 0.46
CA ARG A 60 -8.09 -8.97 -0.70
C ARG A 60 -7.98 -8.24 -2.03
N ALA A 61 -8.55 -7.04 -2.14
CA ALA A 61 -8.41 -6.21 -3.35
C ALA A 61 -6.95 -5.88 -3.69
N ILE A 62 -6.03 -5.93 -2.70
CA ILE A 62 -4.58 -5.79 -2.88
C ILE A 62 -3.92 -7.16 -3.03
N LEU A 63 -4.24 -8.13 -2.16
CA LEU A 63 -3.53 -9.42 -2.11
C LEU A 63 -3.82 -10.31 -3.32
N ASP A 64 -5.05 -10.28 -3.82
CA ASP A 64 -5.47 -11.11 -4.96
C ASP A 64 -5.12 -10.46 -6.31
N ASP A 65 -4.66 -9.20 -6.30
CA ASP A 65 -4.27 -8.49 -7.52
C ASP A 65 -2.90 -8.96 -8.00
N SER A 66 -2.87 -9.75 -9.08
CA SER A 66 -1.64 -10.27 -9.66
C SER A 66 -0.70 -9.19 -10.23
N SER A 67 -1.18 -7.96 -10.43
CA SER A 67 -0.35 -6.86 -10.91
C SER A 67 0.46 -6.20 -9.80
N ILE A 68 0.12 -6.44 -8.53
CA ILE A 68 0.83 -5.91 -7.36
C ILE A 68 1.88 -6.92 -6.91
N ASP A 69 3.14 -6.52 -6.90
CA ASP A 69 4.26 -7.38 -6.47
C ASP A 69 4.75 -7.05 -5.05
N LEU A 70 4.51 -5.81 -4.60
CA LEU A 70 4.95 -5.29 -3.32
C LEU A 70 3.76 -4.72 -2.55
N VAL A 71 3.62 -5.14 -1.29
CA VAL A 71 2.69 -4.55 -0.33
C VAL A 71 3.51 -3.78 0.70
N ILE A 72 3.18 -2.50 0.88
CA ILE A 72 3.70 -1.68 1.96
C ILE A 72 2.65 -1.61 3.06
N VAL A 73 3.03 -1.94 4.29
CA VAL A 73 2.16 -1.86 5.47
C VAL A 73 2.73 -0.79 6.39
N SER A 74 1.95 0.26 6.61
CA SER A 74 2.35 1.46 7.34
C SER A 74 1.80 1.45 8.76
N GLU A 75 2.70 1.60 9.74
CA GLU A 75 2.41 1.63 11.18
C GLU A 75 1.52 0.47 11.66
N PRO A 76 1.79 -0.81 11.29
CA PRO A 76 0.95 -1.92 11.74
C PRO A 76 1.06 -2.14 13.25
N SER A 77 -0.08 -2.41 13.88
CA SER A 77 -0.17 -2.88 15.26
C SER A 77 -0.06 -4.41 15.32
N HIS A 78 -0.01 -4.97 16.54
CA HIS A 78 -0.07 -6.43 16.72
C HIS A 78 -1.33 -7.06 16.10
N GLY A 79 -2.45 -6.33 16.04
CA GLY A 79 -3.69 -6.80 15.42
C GLY A 79 -3.60 -6.96 13.90
N ASP A 80 -2.69 -6.22 13.26
CA ASP A 80 -2.53 -6.19 11.79
C ASP A 80 -1.58 -7.29 11.28
N MET A 81 -0.84 -7.96 12.16
CA MET A 81 0.15 -8.97 11.77
C MET A 81 -0.47 -10.19 11.07
N GLY A 82 -1.75 -10.48 11.30
CA GLY A 82 -2.48 -11.50 10.54
C GLY A 82 -2.51 -11.18 9.04
N MET A 83 -2.81 -9.93 8.70
CA MET A 83 -2.85 -9.42 7.33
C MET A 83 -1.46 -9.40 6.67
N VAL A 84 -0.41 -9.07 7.42
CA VAL A 84 0.99 -9.21 6.96
C VAL A 84 1.28 -10.67 6.60
N GLY A 85 0.84 -11.61 7.43
CA GLY A 85 0.96 -13.04 7.16
C GLY A 85 0.21 -13.47 5.90
N GLU A 86 -1.02 -12.99 5.70
CA GLU A 86 -1.81 -13.24 4.48
C GLU A 86 -1.10 -12.73 3.23
N ALA A 87 -0.49 -11.54 3.28
CA ALA A 87 0.26 -10.99 2.16
C ALA A 87 1.49 -11.84 1.78
N LEU A 88 2.20 -12.41 2.77
CA LEU A 88 3.29 -13.34 2.52
C LEU A 88 2.79 -14.63 1.87
N GLN A 89 1.66 -15.16 2.36
CA GLN A 89 1.04 -16.37 1.81
C GLN A 89 0.54 -16.17 0.38
N ALA A 90 0.09 -14.97 0.04
CA ALA A 90 -0.27 -14.56 -1.32
C ALA A 90 0.94 -14.38 -2.26
N GLY A 91 2.17 -14.59 -1.76
CA GLY A 91 3.41 -14.50 -2.55
C GLY A 91 3.86 -13.07 -2.83
N LYS A 92 3.35 -12.08 -2.09
CA LYS A 92 3.73 -10.67 -2.25
C LYS A 92 5.03 -10.36 -1.50
N GLN A 93 5.84 -9.47 -2.04
CA GLN A 93 6.91 -8.85 -1.26
C GLN A 93 6.28 -7.91 -0.23
N ILE A 94 6.88 -7.79 0.95
CA ILE A 94 6.36 -6.93 2.01
C ILE A 94 7.43 -5.97 2.50
N ARG A 95 7.02 -4.73 2.71
CA ARG A 95 7.78 -3.75 3.47
C ARG A 95 6.90 -3.17 4.56
N ILE A 96 7.37 -3.25 5.80
CA ILE A 96 6.75 -2.58 6.95
C ILE A 96 7.50 -1.27 7.18
N ILE A 97 6.76 -0.18 7.40
CA ILE A 97 7.31 1.16 7.68
C ILE A 97 6.66 1.79 8.89
#